data_AF-A0A8C5A7Z8-F1
#
_entry.id   AF-A0A8C5A7Z8-F1
#
_cell.length_a   1.000
_cell.length_b   1.000
_cell.length_c   1.000
_cell.angle_alpha   90.00
_cell.angle_beta   90.00
_cell.angle_gamma   90.00
#
_symmetry.space_group_name_H-M   'P 1'
#
loop_
_entity.id
_entity.type
_entity.pdbx_description
1 polymer ?
#
loop_
_entity_poly.entity_id
_entity_poly.type
_entity_poly.pdbx_seq_one_letter_code
_entity_poly.pdbx_strand_id
1 'polypeptide(L)'
;TAYTCVSRRLHHWFRHRRSCRVWCRYSTSCRSCRVWCRYSRSCRVWCGYSRSCRVWCHYCRSCRVWCGYSRSCRVWCRYSRSCRVWCGYSRSCRVWCGYSRSCRVWRGYSRSCRVWSGYSRSSRVWCGYSRSCRVWSGYSRSSRVWCGYSRSCRVWCGYSRSCRVWCGYSRSSRVWCGYSRSCRVWCGYSRSCRVVTVDPVGWKRPGGQRRWR
;
A
#
# COMPACT_ATOMS: atom_id res chain seq x y z
N THR A 1 -17.46 21.77 1.40
CA THR A 1 -16.74 22.31 0.25
C THR A 1 -16.05 21.20 -0.53
N ALA A 2 -16.46 20.99 -1.77
CA ALA A 2 -15.73 20.21 -2.76
C ALA A 2 -14.96 21.21 -3.62
N TYR A 3 -13.68 20.97 -3.86
CA TYR A 3 -12.84 21.82 -4.71
C TYR A 3 -12.67 21.11 -6.04
N THR A 4 -13.14 21.71 -7.13
CA THR A 4 -12.94 21.28 -8.51
C THR A 4 -11.78 22.07 -9.12
N CYS A 5 -10.96 21.42 -9.94
CA CYS A 5 -9.74 22.01 -10.49
C CYS A 5 -9.94 22.50 -11.92
N VAL A 6 -9.56 23.76 -12.17
CA VAL A 6 -9.39 24.36 -13.51
C VAL A 6 -7.90 24.66 -13.81
N SER A 7 -6.97 24.46 -12.87
CA SER A 7 -5.56 24.92 -12.96
C SER A 7 -4.50 23.80 -13.15
N ARG A 8 -3.29 24.19 -13.61
CA ARG A 8 -2.15 23.26 -13.87
C ARG A 8 -1.51 22.67 -12.60
N ARG A 9 -1.73 23.26 -11.42
CA ARG A 9 -1.20 22.80 -10.11
C ARG A 9 -2.23 23.03 -9.00
N LEU A 10 -2.50 21.99 -8.22
CA LEU A 10 -3.37 22.07 -7.03
C LEU A 10 -2.56 21.86 -5.76
N HIS A 11 -2.71 22.79 -4.83
CA HIS A 11 -2.12 22.73 -3.50
C HIS A 11 -3.22 23.05 -2.48
N HIS A 12 -3.61 22.06 -1.68
CA HIS A 12 -4.57 22.26 -0.61
C HIS A 12 -3.95 21.90 0.74
N TRP A 13 -4.13 22.81 1.70
CA TRP A 13 -3.66 22.64 3.07
C TRP A 13 -4.83 22.84 4.02
N PHE A 14 -5.16 21.80 4.79
CA PHE A 14 -6.20 21.82 5.80
C PHE A 14 -5.57 21.52 7.16
N ARG A 15 -5.75 22.41 8.14
CA ARG A 15 -5.11 22.27 9.47
C ARG A 15 -6.03 21.71 10.55
N HIS A 16 -7.29 22.14 10.56
CA HIS A 16 -8.35 21.64 11.44
C HIS A 16 -9.69 21.67 10.71
N ARG A 17 -10.19 20.52 10.25
CA ARG A 17 -11.52 20.42 9.65
C ARG A 17 -12.23 19.14 10.04
N ARG A 18 -13.54 19.20 10.26
CA ARG A 18 -14.36 17.99 10.47
C ARG A 18 -14.26 17.04 9.25
N SER A 19 -14.23 17.59 8.03
CA SER A 19 -14.12 16.82 6.78
C SER A 19 -13.28 17.58 5.74
N CYS A 20 -12.27 16.91 5.17
CA CYS A 20 -11.51 17.36 4.01
C CYS A 20 -11.95 16.55 2.79
N ARG A 21 -12.51 17.22 1.76
CA ARG A 21 -12.90 16.59 0.49
C ARG A 21 -12.20 17.33 -0.65
N VAL A 22 -11.35 16.64 -1.40
CA VAL A 22 -10.64 17.20 -2.56
C VAL A 22 -10.93 16.34 -3.78
N TRP A 23 -11.34 16.97 -4.87
CA TRP A 23 -11.67 16.32 -6.14
C TRP A 23 -10.88 16.97 -7.28
N CYS A 24 -9.78 16.33 -7.67
CA CYS A 24 -9.02 16.75 -8.84
C CYS A 24 -9.61 16.03 -10.06
N ARG A 25 -10.47 16.73 -10.81
CA ARG A 25 -11.15 16.21 -12.01
C ARG A 25 -10.20 16.13 -13.21
N TYR A 26 -10.65 15.42 -14.24
CA TYR A 26 -10.02 15.11 -15.53
C TYR A 26 -9.65 16.34 -16.38
N SER A 27 -8.89 17.29 -15.86
CA SER A 27 -8.22 18.24 -16.74
C SER A 27 -6.92 17.60 -17.24
N THR A 28 -6.79 17.47 -18.56
CA THR A 28 -5.61 16.99 -19.29
C THR A 28 -4.32 17.75 -18.92
N SER A 29 -4.43 18.84 -18.16
CA SER A 29 -3.33 19.74 -17.75
C SER A 29 -2.91 19.67 -16.26
N CYS A 30 -3.49 18.81 -15.41
CA CYS A 30 -3.06 18.71 -14.00
C CYS A 30 -1.62 18.14 -13.85
N ARG A 31 -0.61 19.02 -13.73
CA ARG A 31 0.79 18.60 -13.53
C ARG A 31 1.03 18.06 -12.11
N SER A 32 0.40 18.66 -11.10
CA SER A 32 0.60 18.25 -9.70
C SER A 32 -0.66 18.42 -8.86
N CYS A 33 -1.01 17.40 -8.08
CA CYS A 33 -2.03 17.45 -7.05
C CYS A 33 -1.36 17.20 -5.70
N ARG A 34 -1.34 18.21 -4.83
CA ARG A 34 -0.80 18.13 -3.47
C ARG A 34 -1.89 18.42 -2.46
N VAL A 35 -2.17 17.46 -1.61
CA VAL A 35 -3.16 17.60 -0.54
C VAL A 35 -2.50 17.30 0.79
N TRP A 36 -2.66 18.21 1.72
CA TRP A 36 -2.23 18.10 3.09
C TRP A 36 -3.43 18.28 4.00
N CYS A 37 -3.71 17.26 4.79
CA CYS A 37 -4.76 17.27 5.79
C CYS A 37 -4.12 16.98 7.15
N ARG A 38 -4.11 17.97 8.02
CA ARG A 38 -3.80 17.86 9.45
C ARG A 38 -5.15 17.85 10.19
N TYR A 39 -5.30 16.96 11.16
CA TYR A 39 -6.44 16.84 12.08
C TYR A 39 -7.83 16.90 11.42
N SER A 40 -8.38 15.73 11.07
CA SER A 40 -9.77 15.66 10.63
C SER A 40 -10.51 14.39 11.05
N ARG A 41 -11.85 14.44 11.08
CA ARG A 41 -12.64 13.20 11.25
C ARG A 41 -12.66 12.41 9.95
N SER A 42 -12.66 13.07 8.80
CA SER A 42 -12.63 12.40 7.51
C SER A 42 -11.80 13.13 6.45
N CYS A 43 -10.91 12.38 5.79
CA CYS A 43 -10.06 12.81 4.68
C CYS A 43 -10.48 12.01 3.44
N ARG A 44 -11.06 12.66 2.42
CA ARG A 44 -11.38 12.04 1.13
C ARG A 44 -10.68 12.80 0.00
N VAL A 45 -9.76 12.14 -0.68
CA VAL A 45 -9.03 12.73 -1.81
C VAL A 45 -9.24 11.87 -3.04
N TRP A 46 -9.68 12.50 -4.12
CA TRP A 46 -9.85 11.88 -5.42
C TRP A 46 -8.96 12.62 -6.42
N CYS A 47 -8.06 11.90 -7.06
CA CYS A 47 -7.21 12.43 -8.12
C CYS A 47 -7.43 11.58 -9.36
N GLY A 48 -8.10 12.12 -10.38
CA GLY A 48 -8.36 11.43 -11.65
C GLY A 48 -7.09 11.21 -12.46
N TYR A 49 -6.58 12.26 -13.10
CA TYR A 49 -5.35 12.24 -13.91
C TYR A 49 -4.36 13.29 -13.41
N SER A 50 -3.10 12.93 -13.15
CA SER A 50 -2.04 13.92 -12.95
C SER A 50 -0.64 13.39 -13.24
N ARG A 51 0.34 14.26 -13.53
CA ARG A 51 1.75 13.78 -13.58
C ARG A 51 2.23 13.37 -12.18
N SER A 52 1.79 14.07 -11.13
CA SER A 52 2.20 13.80 -9.75
C SER A 52 1.07 13.98 -8.72
N CYS A 53 0.70 12.91 -8.02
CA CYS A 53 -0.20 12.95 -6.87
C CYS A 53 0.59 12.82 -5.57
N ARG A 54 0.44 13.77 -4.65
CA ARG A 54 1.00 13.69 -3.29
C ARG A 54 -0.11 13.97 -2.27
N VAL A 55 -0.40 13.00 -1.43
CA VAL A 55 -1.42 13.14 -0.37
C VAL A 55 -0.79 12.84 0.98
N TRP A 56 -0.92 13.79 1.90
CA TRP A 56 -0.43 13.71 3.27
C TRP A 56 -1.59 13.88 4.22
N CYS A 57 -1.84 12.84 5.01
CA CYS A 57 -2.88 12.81 6.02
C CYS A 57 -2.24 12.59 7.39
N HIS A 58 -2.27 13.62 8.23
CA HIS A 58 -1.74 13.63 9.58
C HIS A 58 -2.89 13.70 10.57
N TYR A 59 -3.13 12.61 11.32
CA TYR A 59 -4.31 12.41 12.16
C TYR A 59 -5.65 12.59 11.43
N CYS A 60 -6.13 11.55 10.72
CA CYS A 60 -7.55 11.48 10.34
C CYS A 60 -8.22 10.23 10.90
N ARG A 61 -9.44 10.33 11.46
CA ARG A 61 -10.18 9.13 11.92
C ARG A 61 -10.40 8.16 10.75
N SER A 62 -10.76 8.69 9.59
CA SER A 62 -10.95 7.93 8.34
C SER A 62 -10.27 8.61 7.16
N CYS A 63 -9.27 7.97 6.55
CA CYS A 63 -8.60 8.38 5.33
C CYS A 63 -9.05 7.53 4.14
N ARG A 64 -9.50 8.17 3.07
CA ARG A 64 -9.78 7.53 1.78
C ARG A 64 -9.07 8.33 0.68
N VAL A 65 -8.15 7.68 -0.01
CA VAL A 65 -7.39 8.28 -1.11
C VAL A 65 -7.56 7.43 -2.35
N TRP A 66 -7.95 8.06 -3.44
CA TRP A 66 -8.09 7.44 -4.75
C TRP A 66 -7.22 8.19 -5.75
N CYS A 67 -6.35 7.47 -6.45
CA CYS A 67 -5.53 8.02 -7.52
C CYS A 67 -5.73 7.18 -8.78
N GLY A 68 -6.43 7.71 -9.78
CA GLY A 68 -6.73 7.02 -11.03
C GLY A 68 -5.46 6.77 -11.84
N TYR A 69 -4.99 7.78 -12.58
CA TYR A 69 -3.79 7.72 -13.41
C TYR A 69 -2.75 8.73 -12.95
N SER A 70 -1.52 8.28 -12.70
CA SER A 70 -0.41 9.20 -12.47
C SER A 70 0.97 8.68 -12.84
N ARG A 71 1.90 9.54 -13.27
CA ARG A 71 3.30 9.08 -13.40
C ARG A 71 3.87 8.72 -12.03
N SER A 72 3.63 9.56 -11.03
CA SER A 72 4.07 9.33 -9.65
C SER A 72 2.94 9.57 -8.65
N CYS A 73 2.65 8.55 -7.82
CA CYS A 73 1.70 8.64 -6.72
C CYS A 73 2.40 8.39 -5.39
N ARG A 74 2.29 9.34 -4.46
CA ARG A 74 2.77 9.23 -3.07
C ARG A 74 1.63 9.50 -2.11
N VAL A 75 1.33 8.54 -1.24
CA VAL A 75 0.30 8.68 -0.20
C VAL A 75 0.93 8.38 1.15
N TRP A 76 0.79 9.31 2.08
CA TRP A 76 1.31 9.22 3.44
C TRP A 76 0.16 9.43 4.41
N CYS A 77 -0.10 8.43 5.25
CA CYS A 77 -1.12 8.47 6.29
C CYS A 77 -0.47 8.10 7.63
N ARG A 78 -0.24 9.07 8.52
CA ARG A 78 0.51 8.81 9.77
C ARG A 78 -0.32 8.16 10.85
N TYR A 79 -1.46 8.76 11.20
CA TYR A 79 -2.35 8.22 12.24
C TYR A 79 -3.76 8.17 11.70
N SER A 80 -4.38 6.99 11.73
CA SER A 80 -5.79 6.84 11.36
C SER A 80 -6.48 5.66 12.02
N ARG A 81 -7.80 5.72 12.28
CA ARG A 81 -8.51 4.48 12.66
C ARG A 81 -8.70 3.60 11.43
N SER A 82 -9.04 4.21 10.31
CA SER A 82 -9.16 3.52 9.02
C SER A 82 -8.44 4.27 7.91
N CYS A 83 -7.60 3.57 7.16
CA CYS A 83 -6.94 4.08 5.97
C CYS A 83 -7.25 3.18 4.78
N ARG A 84 -7.81 3.76 3.72
CA ARG A 84 -8.05 3.11 2.44
C ARG A 84 -7.35 3.90 1.34
N VAL A 85 -6.43 3.25 0.66
CA VAL A 85 -5.72 3.83 -0.47
C VAL A 85 -5.96 2.94 -1.68
N TRP A 86 -6.51 3.52 -2.73
CA TRP A 86 -6.64 2.88 -4.03
C TRP A 86 -5.85 3.67 -5.04
N CYS A 87 -5.03 3.00 -5.83
CA CYS A 87 -4.47 3.65 -7.00
C CYS A 87 -4.48 2.72 -8.20
N GLY A 88 -5.02 3.24 -9.31
CA GLY A 88 -5.20 2.52 -10.55
C GLY A 88 -3.88 2.31 -11.27
N TYR A 89 -3.49 3.27 -12.12
CA TYR A 89 -2.32 3.20 -12.97
C TYR A 89 -1.23 4.17 -12.50
N SER A 90 -0.01 3.68 -12.27
CA SER A 90 1.14 4.58 -12.10
C SER A 90 2.49 4.03 -12.49
N ARG A 91 3.41 4.87 -13.02
CA ARG A 91 4.80 4.39 -13.20
C ARG A 91 5.44 4.09 -11.85
N SER A 92 5.31 5.01 -10.90
CA SER A 92 5.82 4.86 -9.54
C SER A 92 4.75 5.10 -8.49
N CYS A 93 4.66 4.15 -7.57
CA CYS A 93 3.74 4.11 -6.45
C CYS A 93 4.53 4.06 -5.15
N ARG A 94 4.20 4.96 -4.20
CA ARG A 94 4.61 4.82 -2.80
C ARG A 94 3.42 5.07 -1.88
N VAL A 95 3.11 4.11 -1.03
CA VAL A 95 2.08 4.23 0.00
C VAL A 95 2.72 3.94 1.35
N TRP A 96 2.58 4.88 2.27
CA TRP A 96 3.07 4.76 3.63
C TRP A 96 1.91 4.96 4.60
N CYS A 97 1.67 3.96 5.43
CA CYS A 97 0.68 3.98 6.49
C CYS A 97 1.40 3.76 7.83
N GLY A 98 1.41 4.77 8.70
CA GLY A 98 2.05 4.74 10.01
C GLY A 98 1.34 3.81 10.99
N TYR A 99 0.38 4.38 11.72
CA TYR A 99 -0.40 3.73 12.75
C TYR A 99 -1.87 3.65 12.32
N SER A 100 -2.45 2.45 12.28
CA SER A 100 -3.87 2.31 12.04
C SER A 100 -4.56 1.13 12.72
N ARG A 101 -5.88 1.22 12.96
CA ARG A 101 -6.63 0.00 13.30
C ARG A 101 -6.85 -0.87 12.05
N SER A 102 -7.12 -0.23 10.93
CA SER A 102 -7.32 -0.91 9.65
C SER A 102 -6.64 -0.15 8.51
N CYS A 103 -5.78 -0.85 7.78
CA CYS A 103 -5.14 -0.37 6.56
C CYS A 103 -5.52 -1.27 5.39
N ARG A 104 -6.06 -0.67 4.33
CA ARG A 104 -6.33 -1.35 3.05
C ARG A 104 -5.65 -0.58 1.94
N VAL A 105 -4.74 -1.23 1.24
CA VAL A 105 -4.05 -0.65 0.08
C VAL A 105 -4.33 -1.53 -1.12
N TRP A 106 -4.85 -0.92 -2.18
CA TRP A 106 -5.14 -1.56 -3.45
C TRP A 106 -4.36 -0.86 -4.55
N ARG A 107 -3.63 -1.63 -5.35
CA ARG A 107 -2.88 -1.15 -6.50
C ARG A 107 -3.24 -1.97 -7.72
N GLY A 108 -3.66 -1.29 -8.78
CA GLY A 108 -3.95 -1.89 -10.08
C GLY A 108 -2.67 -2.22 -10.84
N TYR A 109 -2.14 -1.23 -11.58
CA TYR A 109 -0.96 -1.38 -12.43
C TYR A 109 0.17 -0.44 -12.01
N SER A 110 1.40 -0.95 -11.91
CA SER A 110 2.56 -0.08 -11.80
C SER A 110 3.88 -0.63 -12.31
N ARG A 111 4.84 0.22 -12.71
CA ARG A 111 6.21 -0.29 -12.92
C ARG A 111 6.89 -0.60 -11.58
N SER A 112 6.76 0.32 -10.62
CA SER A 112 7.33 0.17 -9.28
C SER A 112 6.29 0.48 -8.22
N CYS A 113 6.03 -0.47 -7.33
CA CYS A 113 5.15 -0.35 -6.19
C CYS A 113 5.94 -0.54 -4.89
N ARG A 114 5.78 0.42 -3.95
CA ARG A 114 6.25 0.30 -2.58
C ARG A 114 5.11 0.59 -1.62
N VAL A 115 4.78 -0.38 -0.79
CA VAL A 115 3.78 -0.24 0.26
C VAL A 115 4.42 -0.52 1.60
N TRP A 116 4.25 0.40 2.55
CA TRP A 116 4.74 0.28 3.91
C TRP A 116 3.55 0.46 4.85
N SER A 117 3.34 -0.52 5.73
CA SER A 117 2.38 -0.46 6.82
C SER A 117 3.15 -0.67 8.13
N GLY A 118 3.18 0.35 8.99
CA GLY A 118 3.94 0.35 10.23
C GLY A 118 3.29 -0.51 11.29
N TYR A 119 2.41 0.09 12.08
CA TYR A 119 1.65 -0.57 13.14
C TYR A 119 0.19 -0.67 12.74
N SER A 120 -0.37 -1.89 12.70
CA SER A 120 -1.81 -2.02 12.49
C SER A 120 -2.48 -3.23 13.14
N ARG A 121 -3.74 -3.09 13.57
CA ARG A 121 -4.51 -4.28 13.97
C ARG A 121 -4.77 -5.19 12.78
N SER A 122 -5.12 -4.59 11.64
CA SER A 122 -5.34 -5.31 10.39
C SER A 122 -4.75 -4.56 9.20
N SER A 123 -3.84 -5.20 8.46
CA SER A 123 -3.33 -4.71 7.18
C SER A 123 -3.74 -5.65 6.05
N ARG A 124 -4.26 -5.07 4.97
CA ARG A 124 -4.53 -5.76 3.71
C ARG A 124 -3.88 -4.99 2.59
N VAL A 125 -2.97 -5.63 1.86
CA VAL A 125 -2.29 -5.06 0.71
C VAL A 125 -2.56 -5.94 -0.49
N TRP A 126 -3.09 -5.34 -1.55
CA TRP A 126 -3.36 -5.99 -2.82
C TRP A 126 -2.60 -5.25 -3.92
N CYS A 127 -1.69 -5.95 -4.58
CA CYS A 127 -0.96 -5.46 -5.74
C CYS A 127 -1.34 -6.33 -6.94
N GLY A 128 -2.00 -5.74 -7.94
CA GLY A 128 -2.41 -6.42 -9.17
C GLY A 128 -1.22 -6.74 -10.06
N TYR A 129 -0.84 -5.81 -10.94
CA TYR A 129 0.28 -5.96 -11.88
C TYR A 129 1.44 -5.03 -11.51
N SER A 130 2.66 -5.59 -11.43
CA SER A 130 3.87 -4.78 -11.31
C SER A 130 5.11 -5.33 -12.01
N ARG A 131 6.09 -4.47 -12.35
CA ARG A 131 7.44 -4.99 -12.63
C ARG A 131 8.19 -5.28 -11.34
N SER A 132 8.11 -4.35 -10.38
CA SER A 132 8.71 -4.51 -9.06
C SER A 132 7.71 -4.13 -7.97
N CYS A 133 7.47 -5.07 -7.06
CA CYS A 133 6.59 -4.91 -5.91
C CYS A 133 7.39 -5.10 -4.63
N ARG A 134 7.34 -4.12 -3.74
CA ARG A 134 7.90 -4.22 -2.38
C ARG A 134 6.81 -3.90 -1.37
N VAL A 135 6.52 -4.86 -0.50
CA VAL A 135 5.55 -4.70 0.58
C VAL A 135 6.25 -4.92 1.90
N TRP A 136 6.10 -3.97 2.81
CA TRP A 136 6.62 -4.05 4.16
C TRP A 136 5.47 -3.88 5.15
N SER A 137 5.32 -4.85 6.03
CA SER A 137 4.39 -4.81 7.16
C SER A 137 5.22 -4.93 8.44
N GLY A 138 5.22 -3.90 9.28
CA GLY A 138 6.01 -3.85 10.51
C GLY A 138 5.40 -4.72 11.60
N TYR A 139 4.54 -4.11 12.43
CA TYR A 139 3.81 -4.79 13.49
C TYR A 139 2.33 -4.92 13.11
N SER A 140 1.80 -6.15 13.12
CA SER A 140 0.37 -6.32 12.91
C SER A 140 -0.28 -7.49 13.59
N ARG A 141 -1.53 -7.34 14.06
CA ARG A 141 -2.27 -8.49 14.57
C ARG A 141 -2.61 -9.47 13.45
N SER A 142 -3.06 -8.94 12.31
CA SER A 142 -3.26 -9.73 11.10
C SER A 142 -2.80 -8.96 9.87
N SER A 143 -1.89 -9.54 9.11
CA SER A 143 -1.48 -9.03 7.80
C SER A 143 -1.89 -9.99 6.69
N ARG A 144 -2.42 -9.42 5.61
CA ARG A 144 -2.68 -10.14 4.37
C ARG A 144 -2.05 -9.38 3.21
N VAL A 145 -1.15 -10.03 2.50
CA VAL A 145 -0.50 -9.47 1.32
C VAL A 145 -0.79 -10.36 0.13
N TRP A 146 -1.31 -9.76 -0.93
CA TRP A 146 -1.57 -10.43 -2.19
C TRP A 146 -0.85 -9.68 -3.30
N CYS A 147 -0.03 -10.42 -4.04
CA CYS A 147 0.68 -9.92 -5.21
C CYS A 147 0.26 -10.79 -6.39
N GLY A 148 -0.45 -10.21 -7.36
CA GLY A 148 -0.98 -10.91 -8.52
C GLY A 148 0.11 -11.28 -9.51
N TYR A 149 0.44 -10.36 -10.43
CA TYR A 149 1.50 -10.53 -11.43
C TYR A 149 2.70 -9.62 -11.13
N SER A 150 3.90 -10.21 -11.09
CA SER A 150 5.12 -9.44 -10.87
C SER A 150 6.37 -10.02 -11.54
N ARG A 151 7.29 -9.18 -12.03
CA ARG A 151 8.64 -9.70 -12.37
C ARG A 151 9.47 -9.95 -11.11
N SER A 152 9.35 -9.05 -10.14
CA SER A 152 10.04 -9.16 -8.85
C SER A 152 9.12 -8.74 -7.70
N CYS A 153 8.91 -9.65 -6.76
CA CYS A 153 8.13 -9.41 -5.55
C CYS A 153 9.01 -9.59 -4.32
N ARG A 154 9.01 -8.59 -3.44
CA ARG A 154 9.63 -8.69 -2.11
C ARG A 154 8.59 -8.34 -1.07
N VAL A 155 8.30 -9.29 -0.18
CA VAL A 155 7.38 -9.10 0.93
C VAL A 155 8.17 -9.29 2.21
N TRP A 156 8.06 -8.32 3.11
CA TRP A 156 8.64 -8.37 4.44
C TRP A 156 7.55 -8.16 5.46
N CYS A 157 7.42 -9.11 6.36
CA CYS A 157 6.51 -9.06 7.49
C CYS A 157 7.37 -9.14 8.76
N GLY A 158 7.37 -8.10 9.59
CA GLY A 158 8.17 -8.04 10.81
C GLY A 158 7.58 -8.90 11.91
N TYR A 159 6.74 -8.31 12.74
CA TYR A 159 6.04 -8.98 13.82
C TYR A 159 4.56 -9.16 13.49
N SER A 160 4.05 -10.38 13.60
CA SER A 160 2.61 -10.59 13.50
C SER A 160 2.04 -11.69 14.38
N ARG A 161 0.74 -11.63 14.69
CA ARG A 161 0.05 -12.85 15.19
C ARG A 161 -0.35 -13.77 14.04
N SER A 162 -0.81 -13.20 12.93
CA SER A 162 -1.18 -13.98 11.75
C SER A 162 -0.74 -13.26 10.47
N CYS A 163 0.10 -13.93 9.68
CA CYS A 163 0.61 -13.47 8.40
C CYS A 163 0.11 -14.38 7.29
N ARG A 164 -0.55 -13.81 6.28
CA ARG A 164 -0.85 -14.52 5.03
C ARG A 164 -0.27 -13.77 3.85
N VAL A 165 0.60 -14.42 3.10
CA VAL A 165 1.21 -13.87 1.89
C VAL A 165 0.88 -14.78 0.71
N TRP A 166 0.37 -14.19 -0.36
CA TRP A 166 0.10 -14.87 -1.61
C TRP A 166 0.80 -14.14 -2.74
N CYS A 167 1.68 -14.85 -3.45
CA CYS A 167 2.31 -14.40 -4.68
C CYS A 167 1.77 -15.28 -5.80
N GLY A 168 1.00 -14.71 -6.73
CA GLY A 168 0.38 -15.46 -7.83
C GLY A 168 1.40 -15.84 -8.89
N TYR A 169 1.57 -14.99 -9.90
CA TYR A 169 2.55 -15.17 -10.97
C TYR A 169 3.77 -14.28 -10.71
N SER A 170 4.94 -14.87 -10.49
CA SER A 170 6.16 -14.09 -10.34
C SER A 170 7.43 -14.67 -10.94
N ARG A 171 8.24 -13.86 -11.65
CA ARG A 171 9.55 -14.37 -12.11
C ARG A 171 10.50 -14.62 -10.93
N SER A 172 10.43 -13.76 -9.91
CA SER A 172 11.16 -13.90 -8.66
C SER A 172 10.32 -13.40 -7.50
N SER A 173 10.15 -14.21 -6.46
CA SER A 173 9.54 -13.78 -5.19
C SER A 173 10.48 -14.07 -4.02
N ARG A 174 10.58 -13.09 -3.12
CA ARG A 174 11.26 -13.22 -1.84
C ARG A 174 10.29 -12.80 -0.75
N VAL A 175 9.95 -13.73 0.12
CA VAL A 175 9.10 -13.49 1.28
C VAL A 175 9.93 -13.71 2.53
N TRP A 176 9.97 -12.70 3.38
CA TRP A 176 10.55 -12.80 4.70
C TRP A 176 9.47 -12.50 5.73
N CYS A 177 9.24 -13.46 6.61
CA CYS A 177 8.40 -13.31 7.78
C CYS A 177 9.32 -13.45 8.99
N GLY A 178 9.44 -12.39 9.77
CA GLY A 178 10.06 -12.46 11.08
C GLY A 178 9.12 -13.15 12.06
N TYR A 179 9.14 -12.70 13.31
CA TYR A 179 8.37 -13.30 14.39
C TYR A 179 6.88 -13.33 14.09
N SER A 180 6.34 -14.54 13.87
CA SER A 180 4.91 -14.71 13.64
C SER A 180 4.39 -15.98 14.31
N ARG A 181 3.29 -15.86 15.05
CA ARG A 181 2.63 -17.05 15.65
C ARG A 181 2.02 -17.98 14.62
N SER A 182 1.56 -17.43 13.49
CA SER A 182 1.03 -18.21 12.38
C SER A 182 1.37 -17.53 11.06
N CYS A 183 2.15 -18.21 10.22
CA CYS A 183 2.57 -17.74 8.91
C CYS A 183 2.11 -18.72 7.83
N ARG A 184 1.37 -18.22 6.83
CA ARG A 184 1.07 -18.97 5.61
C ARG A 184 1.55 -18.19 4.40
N VAL A 185 2.46 -18.79 3.65
CA VAL A 185 3.00 -18.21 2.42
C VAL A 185 2.67 -19.15 1.27
N TRP A 186 2.07 -18.59 0.23
CA TRP A 186 1.72 -19.27 -0.99
C TRP A 186 2.42 -18.59 -2.16
N CYS A 187 3.13 -19.38 -2.94
CA CYS A 187 3.68 -18.97 -4.21
C CYS A 187 3.03 -19.85 -5.27
N GLY A 188 2.27 -19.24 -6.18
CA GLY A 188 1.75 -19.92 -7.36
C GLY A 188 2.86 -20.11 -8.39
N TYR A 189 2.59 -19.76 -9.64
CA TYR A 189 3.57 -19.92 -10.71
C TYR A 189 4.76 -18.96 -10.52
N SER A 190 5.93 -19.51 -10.21
CA SER A 190 7.13 -18.71 -10.08
C SER A 190 8.42 -19.43 -10.46
N ARG A 191 9.29 -18.75 -11.20
CA ARG A 191 10.61 -19.32 -11.60
C ARG A 191 11.57 -19.44 -10.43
N SER A 192 11.48 -18.53 -9.45
CA SER A 192 12.30 -18.55 -8.25
C SER A 192 11.52 -17.98 -7.07
N CYS A 193 11.37 -18.79 -6.01
CA CYS A 193 10.71 -18.41 -4.76
C CYS A 193 11.64 -18.69 -3.60
N ARG A 194 11.90 -17.66 -2.79
CA ARG A 194 12.58 -17.83 -1.49
C ARG A 194 11.65 -17.35 -0.39
N VAL A 195 11.33 -18.25 0.52
CA VAL A 195 10.54 -17.95 1.71
C VAL A 195 11.42 -18.19 2.93
N VAL A 196 11.47 -17.21 3.83
CA VAL A 196 12.15 -17.30 5.11
C VAL A 196 11.13 -16.96 6.18
N THR A 197 10.93 -17.85 7.15
CA THR A 197 10.05 -17.67 8.30
C THR A 197 10.89 -17.84 9.56
N VAL A 198 10.71 -16.95 10.54
CA VAL A 198 11.30 -17.07 11.88
C VAL A 198 10.19 -17.42 12.84
N ASP A 199 10.16 -18.67 13.30
CA ASP A 199 9.16 -19.14 14.25
C ASP A 199 9.61 -18.87 15.70
N PRO A 200 8.69 -18.54 16.63
CA PRO A 200 9.01 -18.29 18.04
C PRO A 200 9.53 -19.52 18.80
N VAL A 201 9.27 -20.72 18.29
CA VAL A 201 9.39 -21.99 19.00
C VAL A 201 10.35 -22.88 18.23
N GLY A 202 11.65 -22.71 18.46
CA GLY A 202 12.69 -23.63 17.99
C GLY A 202 13.16 -23.42 16.55
N TRP A 203 14.49 -23.41 16.40
CA TRP A 203 15.21 -23.48 15.12
C TRP A 203 14.85 -24.75 14.32
N LYS A 204 14.47 -24.60 13.03
CA LYS A 204 14.69 -25.51 11.85
C LYS A 204 13.82 -25.03 10.67
N ARG A 205 14.15 -25.04 9.37
CA ARG A 205 15.25 -25.55 8.51
C ARG A 205 15.44 -24.55 7.34
N PRO A 206 16.67 -24.26 6.87
CA PRO A 206 16.86 -23.69 5.54
C PRO A 206 16.75 -24.82 4.51
N GLY A 207 15.62 -24.92 3.81
CA GLY A 207 15.49 -25.88 2.71
C GLY A 207 14.06 -26.34 2.48
N GLY A 208 13.50 -25.97 1.33
CA GLY A 208 12.19 -26.44 0.91
C GLY A 208 11.64 -25.62 -0.25
N GLN A 209 12.17 -25.81 -1.45
CA GLN A 209 11.39 -25.52 -2.65
C GLN A 209 10.21 -26.50 -2.66
N ARG A 210 9.04 -26.08 -2.17
CA ARG A 210 7.80 -26.79 -2.54
C ARG A 210 7.40 -26.32 -3.92
N ARG A 211 7.85 -27.07 -4.92
CA ARG A 211 7.41 -26.97 -6.31
C ARG A 211 6.02 -27.62 -6.37
N TRP A 212 4.97 -26.83 -6.25
CA TRP A 212 3.62 -27.31 -6.53
C TRP A 212 3.45 -27.25 -8.06
N ARG A 213 3.27 -28.43 -8.66
CA ARG A 213 2.79 -28.58 -10.04
C ARG A 213 1.38 -28.02 -10.15
#